data_AF-A0A7S4HLX7-F1
#
_entry.id   AF-A0A7S4HLX7-F1
#
_cell.length_a   1.000
_cell.length_b   1.000
_cell.length_c   1.000
_cell.angle_alpha   90.00
_cell.angle_beta   90.00
_cell.angle_gamma   90.00
#
_symmetry.space_group_name_H-M   'P 1'
#
loop_
_entity.id
_entity.type
_entity.pdbx_description
1 polymer ?
#
loop_
_entity_poly.entity_id
_entity_poly.type
_entity_poly.pdbx_seq_one_letter_code
_entity_poly.pdbx_strand_id
1 'polypeptide(L)'
;ELALLRFYGPDLADELLLKLTHLFSDLRRLVDDGLLSYPYSTRELVNIVKHLQKYPEDGLVTTIENVFSFDGYDAQLLQHLTQVFHRHGLPVGGNRVFVNMSTVYPFGKREECDTWTLGSGSMKIESKFHPIDKKGSWFFSDEILRRPEALSSRRASRIKKFSEEVYQWE
;
A
#
# COMPACT_ATOMS: atom_id res chain seq x y z
N GLU A 1 2.14 -25.66 -22.37
CA GLU A 1 1.43 -24.39 -22.08
C GLU A 1 2.32 -23.16 -22.28
N LEU A 2 3.54 -23.12 -21.74
CA LEU A 2 4.44 -21.94 -21.86
C LEU A 2 4.62 -21.39 -23.29
N ALA A 3 4.90 -22.25 -24.28
CA ALA A 3 5.08 -21.82 -25.67
C ALA A 3 3.83 -21.13 -26.25
N LEU A 4 2.64 -21.55 -25.83
CA LEU A 4 1.38 -20.91 -26.21
C LEU A 4 1.25 -19.52 -25.58
N LEU A 5 1.65 -19.38 -24.32
CA LEU A 5 1.62 -18.09 -23.63
C LEU A 5 2.61 -17.10 -24.24
N ARG A 6 3.82 -17.54 -24.59
CA ARG A 6 4.82 -16.71 -25.30
C ARG A 6 4.31 -16.21 -26.65
N PHE A 7 3.50 -17.02 -27.34
CA PHE A 7 2.88 -16.59 -28.60
C PHE A 7 1.84 -15.47 -28.38
N TYR A 8 1.09 -15.50 -27.28
CA TYR A 8 0.06 -14.50 -26.99
C TYR A 8 0.55 -13.28 -26.19
N GLY A 9 1.68 -13.40 -25.51
CA GLY A 9 2.30 -12.33 -24.71
C GLY A 9 3.80 -12.26 -24.94
N PRO A 10 4.27 -11.87 -26.14
CA PRO A 10 5.69 -11.84 -26.48
C PRO A 10 6.49 -10.79 -25.68
N ASP A 11 5.84 -9.74 -25.18
CA ASP A 11 6.49 -8.67 -24.41
C ASP A 11 6.47 -8.93 -22.90
N LEU A 12 5.84 -10.04 -22.47
CA LEU A 12 5.80 -10.44 -21.06
C LEU A 12 7.04 -11.26 -20.70
N ALA A 13 7.57 -11.02 -19.50
CA ALA A 13 8.71 -11.77 -18.99
C ALA A 13 8.39 -13.27 -18.87
N ASP A 14 9.30 -14.14 -19.34
CA ASP A 14 9.15 -15.60 -19.26
C ASP A 14 8.93 -16.08 -17.81
N GLU A 15 9.52 -15.40 -16.82
CA GLU A 15 9.31 -15.66 -15.39
C GLU A 15 7.84 -15.49 -14.97
N LEU A 16 7.17 -14.44 -15.47
CA LEU A 16 5.75 -14.19 -15.20
C LEU A 16 4.89 -15.30 -15.83
N LEU A 17 5.19 -15.69 -17.07
CA LEU A 17 4.48 -16.76 -17.77
C LEU A 17 4.64 -18.12 -17.08
N LEU A 18 5.86 -18.43 -16.60
CA LEU A 18 6.12 -19.63 -15.80
C LEU A 18 5.33 -19.61 -14.50
N LYS A 19 5.38 -18.49 -13.77
CA LYS A 19 4.67 -18.30 -12.50
C LYS A 19 3.16 -18.49 -12.66
N LEU A 20 2.56 -17.92 -13.70
CA LEU A 20 1.16 -18.13 -14.04
C LEU A 20 0.85 -19.59 -14.41
N THR A 21 1.75 -20.26 -15.14
CA THR A 21 1.57 -21.68 -15.48
C THR A 21 1.59 -22.57 -14.24
N HIS A 22 2.49 -22.33 -13.29
CA HIS A 22 2.55 -23.05 -12.02
C HIS A 22 1.32 -22.78 -11.15
N LEU A 23 0.89 -21.52 -11.06
CA LEU A 23 -0.33 -21.13 -10.36
C LEU A 23 -1.56 -21.88 -10.89
N PHE A 24 -1.78 -21.90 -12.21
CA PHE A 24 -2.90 -22.62 -12.81
C PHE A 24 -2.78 -24.14 -12.68
N SER A 25 -1.56 -24.68 -12.59
CA SER A 25 -1.34 -26.11 -12.31
C SER A 25 -1.77 -26.46 -10.89
N ASP A 26 -1.43 -25.63 -9.89
CA ASP A 26 -1.85 -25.84 -8.50
C ASP A 26 -3.37 -25.72 -8.35
N LEU A 27 -3.99 -24.76 -9.04
CA LEU A 27 -5.44 -24.61 -9.05
C LEU A 27 -6.16 -25.85 -9.61
N ARG A 28 -5.61 -26.48 -10.65
CA ARG A 28 -6.17 -27.75 -11.18
C ARG A 28 -6.00 -28.91 -10.20
N ARG A 29 -4.88 -28.96 -9.46
CA ARG A 29 -4.69 -29.98 -8.42
C ARG A 29 -5.71 -29.85 -7.28
N LEU A 30 -6.12 -28.65 -6.92
CA LEU A 30 -7.19 -28.47 -5.93
C LEU A 30 -8.53 -29.05 -6.37
N VAL A 31 -8.78 -29.15 -7.68
CA VAL A 31 -9.97 -29.80 -8.23
C VAL A 31 -9.82 -31.32 -8.13
N ASP A 32 -8.64 -31.84 -8.44
CA ASP A 32 -8.32 -33.26 -8.27
C ASP A 32 -8.45 -33.71 -6.81
N ASP A 33 -8.11 -32.82 -5.87
CA ASP A 33 -8.26 -33.00 -4.42
C ASP A 33 -9.72 -32.81 -3.92
N GLY A 34 -10.64 -32.42 -4.81
CA GLY A 34 -12.05 -32.19 -4.50
C GLY A 34 -12.35 -30.91 -3.72
N LEU A 35 -11.39 -29.98 -3.62
CA LEU A 35 -11.52 -28.71 -2.92
C LEU A 35 -12.15 -27.62 -3.80
N LEU A 36 -12.09 -27.77 -5.12
CA LEU A 36 -12.70 -26.87 -6.10
C LEU A 36 -13.66 -27.63 -7.02
N SER A 37 -14.81 -27.02 -7.31
CA SER A 37 -15.86 -27.62 -8.12
C SER A 37 -15.56 -27.64 -9.63
N TYR A 38 -14.64 -26.78 -10.10
CA TYR A 38 -14.35 -26.64 -11.52
C TYR A 38 -12.88 -26.30 -11.79
N PRO A 39 -12.25 -26.91 -12.80
CA PRO A 39 -10.87 -26.63 -13.16
C PRO A 39 -10.71 -25.38 -14.00
N TYR A 40 -9.85 -24.48 -13.52
CA TYR A 40 -9.40 -23.33 -14.31
C TYR A 40 -8.64 -23.80 -15.56
N SER A 41 -9.17 -23.37 -16.68
CA SER A 41 -8.79 -23.74 -18.03
C SER A 41 -7.55 -22.99 -18.52
N THR A 42 -6.84 -23.59 -19.47
CA THR A 42 -5.78 -22.89 -20.22
C THR A 42 -6.32 -21.66 -20.96
N ARG A 43 -7.63 -21.61 -21.27
CA ARG A 43 -8.27 -20.45 -21.91
C ARG A 43 -8.29 -19.22 -21.00
N GLU A 44 -8.58 -19.40 -19.71
CA GLU A 44 -8.53 -18.31 -18.73
C GLU A 44 -7.11 -17.78 -18.57
N LEU A 45 -6.13 -18.69 -18.49
CA LEU A 45 -4.72 -18.33 -18.45
C LEU A 45 -4.30 -17.52 -19.69
N VAL A 46 -4.71 -17.95 -20.89
CA VAL A 46 -4.46 -17.20 -22.14
C VAL A 46 -5.15 -15.84 -22.13
N ASN A 47 -6.37 -15.74 -21.58
CA ASN A 47 -7.08 -14.46 -21.49
C ASN A 47 -6.35 -13.47 -20.56
N ILE A 48 -5.81 -13.93 -19.43
CA ILE A 48 -4.98 -13.11 -18.54
C ILE A 48 -3.74 -12.62 -19.29
N VAL A 49 -3.02 -13.51 -19.98
CA VAL A 49 -1.82 -13.16 -20.75
C VAL A 49 -2.13 -12.14 -21.85
N LYS A 50 -3.22 -12.35 -22.60
CA LYS A 50 -3.68 -11.40 -23.63
C LYS A 50 -4.05 -10.04 -23.05
N HIS A 51 -4.67 -10.02 -21.87
CA HIS A 51 -5.03 -8.78 -21.18
C HIS A 51 -3.78 -8.00 -20.78
N LEU A 52 -2.81 -8.64 -20.13
CA LEU A 52 -1.55 -8.00 -19.72
C LEU A 52 -0.73 -7.50 -20.91
N GLN A 53 -0.72 -8.25 -22.00
CA GLN A 53 -0.07 -7.85 -23.24
C GLN A 53 -0.73 -6.60 -23.87
N LYS A 54 -2.06 -6.49 -23.78
CA LYS A 54 -2.82 -5.37 -24.36
C LYS A 54 -2.86 -4.15 -23.45
N TYR A 55 -2.82 -4.37 -22.14
CA TYR A 55 -2.98 -3.35 -21.09
C TYR A 55 -1.84 -3.48 -20.06
N PRO A 56 -0.60 -3.06 -20.40
CA PRO A 56 0.54 -3.18 -19.51
C PRO A 56 0.44 -2.31 -18.24
N GLU A 57 -0.38 -1.26 -18.27
CA GLU A 57 -0.68 -0.41 -17.11
C GLU A 57 -1.61 -1.09 -16.08
N ASP A 58 -2.33 -2.14 -16.49
CA ASP A 58 -3.18 -2.90 -15.59
C ASP A 58 -2.33 -3.87 -14.74
N GLY A 59 -2.63 -3.90 -13.44
CA GLY A 59 -1.94 -4.79 -12.52
C GLY A 59 -2.31 -6.27 -12.72
N LEU A 60 -1.32 -7.16 -12.59
CA LEU A 60 -1.54 -8.61 -12.63
C LEU A 60 -2.64 -9.08 -11.67
N VAL A 61 -2.68 -8.51 -10.46
CA VAL A 61 -3.67 -8.86 -9.43
C VAL A 61 -5.09 -8.47 -9.85
N THR A 62 -5.28 -7.31 -10.49
CA THR A 62 -6.61 -6.86 -10.93
C THR A 62 -7.14 -7.74 -12.06
N THR A 63 -6.29 -8.10 -13.02
CA THR A 63 -6.66 -8.98 -14.13
C THR A 63 -7.06 -10.37 -13.63
N ILE A 64 -6.29 -10.91 -12.70
CA ILE A 64 -6.57 -12.19 -12.04
C ILE A 64 -7.94 -12.10 -11.34
N GLU A 65 -8.14 -11.15 -10.43
CA GLU A 65 -9.40 -11.00 -9.69
C GLU A 65 -10.63 -10.92 -10.61
N ASN A 66 -10.55 -10.23 -11.74
CA ASN A 66 -11.65 -10.16 -12.69
C ASN A 66 -12.03 -11.53 -13.26
N VAL A 67 -11.04 -12.39 -13.54
CA VAL A 67 -11.26 -13.76 -14.01
C VAL A 67 -11.85 -14.64 -12.90
N PHE A 68 -11.38 -14.48 -11.66
CA PHE A 68 -11.82 -15.29 -10.51
C PHE A 68 -13.11 -14.78 -9.84
N SER A 69 -13.56 -13.57 -10.17
CA SER A 69 -14.77 -12.95 -9.60
C SER A 69 -16.05 -13.76 -9.86
N PHE A 70 -16.05 -14.63 -10.87
CA PHE A 70 -17.17 -15.51 -11.18
C PHE A 70 -17.45 -16.51 -10.05
N ASP A 71 -16.42 -16.93 -9.32
CA ASP A 71 -16.52 -17.88 -8.21
C ASP A 71 -16.72 -17.18 -6.84
N GLY A 72 -16.91 -15.86 -6.82
CA GLY A 72 -16.89 -15.02 -5.61
C GLY A 72 -18.03 -15.22 -4.61
N TYR A 73 -18.94 -16.17 -4.84
CA TYR A 73 -20.07 -16.43 -3.95
C TYR A 73 -19.78 -17.47 -2.86
N ASP A 74 -18.69 -18.24 -2.99
CA ASP A 74 -18.28 -19.23 -1.99
C ASP A 74 -17.08 -18.72 -1.17
N ALA A 75 -17.34 -18.41 0.10
CA ALA A 75 -16.34 -17.92 1.02
C ALA A 75 -15.24 -18.95 1.33
N GLN A 76 -15.55 -20.26 1.33
CA GLN A 76 -14.55 -21.31 1.55
C GLN A 76 -13.64 -21.44 0.33
N LEU A 77 -14.23 -21.44 -0.86
CA LEU A 77 -13.48 -21.44 -2.11
C LEU A 77 -12.55 -20.22 -2.21
N LEU A 78 -13.03 -19.02 -1.85
CA LEU A 78 -12.20 -17.82 -1.81
C LEU A 78 -11.00 -17.98 -0.86
N GLN A 79 -11.17 -18.59 0.32
CA GLN A 79 -10.05 -18.83 1.22
C GLN A 79 -9.00 -19.76 0.61
N HIS A 80 -9.41 -20.85 -0.04
CA HIS A 80 -8.50 -21.76 -0.72
C HIS A 80 -7.75 -21.07 -1.87
N LEU A 81 -8.47 -20.30 -2.68
CA LEU A 81 -7.89 -19.51 -3.76
C LEU A 81 -6.87 -18.50 -3.23
N THR A 82 -7.24 -17.71 -2.22
CA THR A 82 -6.35 -16.73 -1.58
C THR A 82 -5.07 -17.41 -1.08
N GLN A 83 -5.14 -18.58 -0.43
CA GLN A 83 -3.94 -19.30 0.00
C GLN A 83 -3.01 -19.68 -1.16
N VAL A 84 -3.57 -20.16 -2.29
CA VAL A 84 -2.76 -20.50 -3.47
C VAL A 84 -2.12 -19.24 -4.06
N PHE A 85 -2.89 -18.15 -4.24
CA PHE A 85 -2.35 -16.90 -4.75
C PHE A 85 -1.24 -16.34 -3.85
N HIS A 86 -1.40 -16.38 -2.53
CA HIS A 86 -0.38 -15.96 -1.58
C HIS A 86 0.89 -16.81 -1.66
N ARG A 87 0.79 -18.14 -1.87
CA ARG A 87 1.95 -19.02 -2.09
C ARG A 87 2.74 -18.62 -3.34
N HIS A 88 2.03 -18.17 -4.37
CA HIS A 88 2.62 -17.60 -5.58
C HIS A 88 2.91 -16.09 -5.44
N GLY A 89 2.87 -15.48 -4.25
CA GLY A 89 3.21 -14.06 -4.06
C GLY A 89 2.28 -13.08 -4.77
N LEU A 90 1.00 -13.43 -4.92
CA LEU A 90 -0.06 -12.57 -5.44
C LEU A 90 -1.03 -12.23 -4.30
N PRO A 91 -1.04 -10.98 -3.81
CA PRO A 91 -1.93 -10.57 -2.71
C PRO A 91 -3.36 -10.31 -3.24
N VAL A 92 -4.07 -11.38 -3.56
CA VAL A 92 -5.47 -11.36 -4.03
C VAL A 92 -6.42 -11.37 -2.83
N GLY A 93 -7.44 -10.52 -2.82
CA GLY A 93 -8.44 -10.46 -1.75
C GLY A 93 -8.00 -9.69 -0.49
N GLY A 94 -6.85 -9.01 -0.54
CA GLY A 94 -6.44 -8.07 0.49
C GLY A 94 -7.15 -6.71 0.38
N ASN A 95 -7.32 -6.02 1.50
CA ASN A 95 -7.90 -4.67 1.51
C ASN A 95 -6.98 -3.71 0.73
N ARG A 96 -7.44 -3.23 -0.43
CA ARG A 96 -6.65 -2.34 -1.29
C ARG A 96 -6.53 -0.97 -0.65
N VAL A 97 -5.36 -0.66 -0.11
CA VAL A 97 -5.03 0.72 0.24
C VAL A 97 -4.50 1.39 -1.02
N PHE A 98 -5.32 2.26 -1.63
CA PHE A 98 -4.86 3.11 -2.72
C PHE A 98 -3.89 4.15 -2.16
N VAL A 99 -2.59 3.86 -2.26
CA VAL A 99 -1.54 4.80 -1.87
C VAL A 99 -1.25 5.71 -3.06
N ASN A 100 -1.89 6.88 -3.10
CA ASN A 100 -1.49 7.93 -4.02
C ASN A 100 -0.21 8.59 -3.50
N MET A 101 0.86 8.51 -4.28
CA MET A 101 2.08 9.25 -3.99
C MET A 101 1.77 10.76 -4.07
N SER A 102 2.11 11.52 -3.03
CA SER A 102 2.01 12.98 -3.06
C SER A 102 2.91 13.54 -4.16
N THR A 103 2.54 14.71 -4.70
CA THR A 103 3.45 15.46 -5.56
C THR A 103 4.73 15.78 -4.79
N VAL A 104 5.87 15.47 -5.39
CA VAL A 104 7.20 15.81 -4.84
C VAL A 104 7.39 17.31 -5.05
N TYR A 105 7.35 18.08 -3.97
CA TYR A 105 7.69 19.50 -4.02
C TYR A 105 9.21 19.66 -3.82
N PRO A 106 9.94 20.23 -4.79
CA PRO A 106 11.34 20.57 -4.56
C PRO A 106 11.41 21.62 -3.44
N PHE A 107 12.35 21.44 -2.52
CA PHE A 107 12.62 22.47 -1.51
C PHE A 107 13.06 23.77 -2.21
N GLY A 108 12.63 24.91 -1.65
CA GLY A 108 13.10 26.22 -2.08
C GLY A 108 14.61 26.41 -1.88
N LYS A 109 15.14 27.56 -2.31
CA LYS A 109 16.53 27.92 -2.04
C LYS A 109 16.78 27.91 -0.53
N ARG A 110 17.93 27.37 -0.11
CA ARG A 110 18.35 27.38 1.29
C ARG A 110 18.70 28.82 1.66
N GLU A 111 17.94 29.42 2.57
CA GLU A 111 18.25 30.72 3.16
C GLU A 111 18.80 30.50 4.57
N GLU A 112 19.82 31.28 4.96
CA GLU A 112 20.32 31.28 6.33
C GLU A 112 19.23 31.87 7.23
N CYS A 113 18.56 31.01 8.02
CA CYS A 113 17.47 31.46 8.88
C CYS A 113 17.95 32.27 10.08
N ASP A 114 19.12 31.95 10.65
CA ASP A 114 19.65 32.62 11.84
C ASP A 114 21.14 32.34 12.05
N THR A 115 21.84 33.29 12.66
CA THR A 115 23.22 33.15 13.12
C THR A 115 23.27 33.34 14.64
N TRP A 116 23.73 32.32 15.37
CA TRP A 116 23.79 32.39 16.83
C TRP A 116 25.09 33.04 17.29
N THR A 117 24.98 34.04 18.16
CA THR A 117 26.13 34.64 18.85
C THR A 117 25.94 34.54 20.35
N LEU A 118 27.04 34.42 21.10
CA LEU A 118 27.01 34.32 22.56
C LEU A 118 26.82 35.73 23.16
N GLY A 119 25.59 36.11 23.45
CA GLY A 119 25.26 37.38 24.12
C GLY A 119 25.08 37.21 25.63
N SER A 120 25.69 38.08 26.43
CA SER A 120 25.52 38.11 27.90
C SER A 120 24.24 38.86 28.33
N GLY A 121 23.11 38.59 27.69
CA GLY A 121 21.84 39.28 27.97
C GLY A 121 20.63 38.61 27.29
N SER A 122 19.43 38.85 27.85
CA SER A 122 18.18 38.36 27.28
C SER A 122 17.83 39.09 25.98
N MET A 123 17.84 38.37 24.86
CA MET A 123 17.42 38.89 23.56
C MET A 123 15.90 38.72 23.39
N LYS A 124 15.18 39.81 23.13
CA LYS A 124 13.76 39.76 22.72
C LYS A 124 13.72 39.48 21.22
N ILE A 125 13.22 38.31 20.84
CA ILE A 125 13.01 37.94 19.44
C ILE A 125 11.59 38.32 19.05
N GLU A 126 11.42 39.11 17.99
CA GLU A 126 10.10 39.40 17.44
C GLU A 126 9.54 38.14 16.76
N SER A 127 8.47 37.58 17.33
CA SER A 127 7.77 36.44 16.74
C SER A 127 6.68 36.92 15.78
N LYS A 128 6.66 36.38 14.56
CA LYS A 128 5.54 36.55 13.61
C LYS A 128 4.65 35.31 13.62
N PHE A 129 3.34 35.53 13.64
CA PHE A 129 2.36 34.46 13.55
C PHE A 129 2.10 34.13 12.07
N HIS A 130 2.20 32.85 11.73
CA HIS A 130 1.79 32.33 10.43
C HIS A 130 0.55 31.45 10.60
N PRO A 131 -0.55 31.71 9.85
CA PRO A 131 -1.72 30.86 9.91
C PRO A 131 -1.36 29.46 9.37
N ILE A 132 -1.66 28.43 10.16
CA ILE A 132 -1.50 27.05 9.73
C ILE A 132 -2.79 26.65 9.02
N ASP A 133 -2.69 26.40 7.71
CA ASP A 133 -3.82 25.92 6.93
C ASP A 133 -4.05 24.43 7.22
N LYS A 134 -5.23 24.07 7.72
CA LYS A 134 -5.54 22.70 8.16
C LYS A 134 -6.01 21.87 6.97
N LYS A 135 -5.24 20.86 6.60
CA LYS A 135 -5.62 19.92 5.53
C LYS A 135 -6.30 18.68 6.11
N GLY A 136 -7.62 18.55 5.93
CA GLY A 136 -8.43 17.40 6.37
C GLY A 136 -9.14 17.60 7.72
N SER A 137 -9.85 16.57 8.18
CA SER A 137 -10.70 16.59 9.39
C SER A 137 -9.92 16.47 10.70
N TRP A 138 -8.84 17.26 10.86
CA TRP A 138 -8.07 17.28 12.10
C TRP A 138 -8.79 18.15 13.14
N PHE A 139 -9.25 17.50 14.21
CA PHE A 139 -9.87 18.18 15.34
C PHE A 139 -8.77 18.66 16.29
N PHE A 140 -8.56 19.96 16.35
CA PHE A 140 -7.82 20.59 17.44
C PHE A 140 -8.83 21.22 18.38
N SER A 141 -8.68 21.02 19.69
CA SER A 141 -9.49 21.76 20.64
C SER A 141 -9.21 23.26 20.46
N ASP A 142 -10.26 24.07 20.52
CA ASP A 142 -10.18 25.52 20.35
C ASP A 142 -9.26 26.18 21.41
N GLU A 143 -8.99 25.45 22.49
CA GLU A 143 -8.04 25.80 23.56
C GLU A 143 -6.59 25.82 23.07
N ILE A 144 -6.17 24.88 22.19
CA ILE A 144 -4.79 24.84 21.65
C ILE A 144 -4.54 26.02 20.70
N LEU A 145 -5.56 26.46 19.95
CA LEU A 145 -5.46 27.60 19.06
C LEU A 145 -5.42 28.94 19.81
N ARG A 146 -6.03 28.99 21.00
CA ARG A 146 -6.19 30.21 21.82
C ARG A 146 -5.16 30.35 22.94
N ARG A 147 -4.41 29.30 23.27
CA ARG A 147 -3.23 29.37 24.15
C ARG A 147 -1.95 29.51 23.31
N PRO A 148 -1.43 30.71 23.09
CA PRO A 148 -0.04 30.85 22.73
C PRO A 148 0.79 30.39 23.93
N GLU A 149 1.22 29.13 23.94
CA GLU A 149 2.29 28.74 24.84
C GLU A 149 3.53 29.54 24.45
N ALA A 150 3.94 30.46 25.32
CA ALA A 150 5.20 31.14 25.16
C ALA A 150 6.29 30.07 25.12
N LEU A 151 7.03 29.99 24.01
CA LEU A 151 8.15 29.06 23.82
C LEU A 151 9.22 29.16 24.92
N SER A 152 9.16 30.20 25.76
CA SER A 152 10.04 30.48 26.88
C SER A 152 9.89 29.52 28.08
N SER A 153 8.81 28.73 28.18
CA SER A 153 8.63 27.78 29.29
C SER A 153 9.07 26.35 28.97
N ARG A 154 9.65 26.10 27.78
CA ARG A 154 10.08 24.76 27.36
C ARG A 154 11.21 24.23 28.24
N ARG A 155 10.85 23.42 29.24
CA ARG A 155 11.80 22.64 30.04
C ARG A 155 12.14 21.37 29.27
N ALA A 156 13.37 21.26 28.75
CA ALA A 156 13.83 20.05 28.10
C ALA A 156 13.83 18.89 29.09
N SER A 157 12.82 18.03 29.00
CA SER A 157 12.80 16.74 29.70
C SER A 157 13.20 15.65 28.70
N ARG A 158 14.13 14.79 29.09
CA ARG A 158 14.43 13.58 28.34
C ARG A 158 13.28 12.61 28.61
N ILE A 159 12.61 12.12 27.56
CA ILE A 159 11.63 11.03 27.68
C ILE A 159 12.36 9.84 28.28
N LYS A 160 12.03 9.47 29.53
CA LYS A 160 12.69 8.37 30.27
C LYS A 160 11.96 7.03 30.11
N LYS A 161 10.70 7.05 29.70
CA LYS A 161 9.91 5.84 29.43
C LYS A 161 9.01 6.11 28.22
N PHE A 162 9.15 5.25 27.22
CA PHE A 162 8.20 5.08 26.12
C PHE A 162 7.52 3.75 26.39
N SER A 163 6.20 3.73 26.52
CA SER A 163 5.41 2.51 26.58
C SER A 163 4.29 2.63 25.56
N GLU A 164 4.36 1.78 24.54
CA GLU A 164 3.27 1.58 23.59
C GLU A 164 2.35 0.53 24.23
N GLU A 165 1.30 0.99 24.92
CA GLU A 165 0.26 0.09 25.42
C GLU A 165 -0.67 -0.24 24.26
N VAL A 166 -0.62 -1.50 23.82
CA VAL A 166 -1.28 -1.91 22.57
C VAL A 166 -2.74 -2.28 22.79
N TYR A 167 -3.14 -2.87 23.93
CA TYR A 167 -4.56 -3.04 24.34
C TYR A 167 -4.68 -3.31 25.84
N GLN A 168 -5.80 -2.91 26.46
CA GLN A 168 -6.24 -3.34 27.78
C GLN A 168 -7.74 -3.65 27.71
N TRP A 169 -8.17 -4.81 28.23
CA TRP A 169 -9.57 -5.24 28.28
C TRP A 169 -10.00 -5.39 29.75
N GLU A 170 -11.22 -4.97 30.07
CA GLU A 170 -11.93 -5.33 31.32
C GLU A 170 -12.74 -6.62 31.13
#